data_AF-A0A9R1V048-F1
#
_entry.id   AF-A0A9R1V048-F1
#
_cell.length_a   1.000
_cell.length_b   1.000
_cell.length_c   1.000
_cell.angle_alpha   90.00
_cell.angle_beta   90.00
_cell.angle_gamma   90.00
#
_symmetry.space_group_name_H-M   'P 1'
#
loop_
_entity.id
_entity.type
_entity.pdbx_description
1 polymer ?
#
loop_
_entity_poly.entity_id
_entity_poly.type
_entity_poly.pdbx_seq_one_letter_code
_entity_poly.pdbx_strand_id
1 'polypeptide(L)'
;MSLQRVVDMEFCPTYGMLLKYELPNLHLPARFFCPTCPYVGQIEQKVGSKESNEIDPIITQDDMKNAPKIDQALEEFGENIEENF
;
A
#
# COMPACT_ATOMS: atom_id res chain seq x y z
N MET A 1 -23.27 6.00 -8.78
CA MET A 1 -22.75 4.66 -8.47
C MET A 1 -21.41 4.50 -9.19
N SER A 2 -20.30 4.83 -8.53
CA SER A 2 -18.97 4.62 -9.10
C SER A 2 -18.59 3.16 -8.89
N LEU A 3 -18.68 2.34 -9.94
CA LEU A 3 -18.22 0.95 -9.91
C LEU A 3 -16.69 0.97 -9.88
N GLN A 4 -16.11 0.78 -8.70
CA GLN A 4 -14.66 0.68 -8.56
C GLN A 4 -14.22 -0.70 -9.03
N ARG A 5 -13.29 -0.75 -9.98
CA ARG A 5 -12.66 -2.02 -10.38
C ARG A 5 -11.75 -2.47 -9.24
N VAL A 6 -11.99 -3.66 -8.70
CA VAL A 6 -11.08 -4.32 -7.77
C VAL A 6 -10.14 -5.17 -8.62
N VAL A 7 -8.85 -4.84 -8.57
CA VAL A 7 -7.80 -5.65 -9.16
C VAL A 7 -7.08 -6.37 -8.02
N ASP A 8 -6.95 -7.68 -8.16
CA ASP A 8 -6.19 -8.51 -7.22
C ASP A 8 -4.69 -8.27 -7.44
N MET A 9 -3.88 -8.37 -6.37
CA MET A 9 -2.42 -8.29 -6.49
C MET A 9 -1.87 -9.64 -6.95
N GLU A 10 -1.34 -9.70 -8.16
CA GLU A 10 -0.81 -10.92 -8.78
C GLU A 10 0.72 -11.01 -8.71
N PHE A 11 1.23 -12.24 -8.57
CA PHE A 11 2.66 -12.55 -8.55
C PHE A 11 3.08 -13.34 -9.78
N CYS A 12 4.29 -13.07 -10.29
CA CYS A 12 4.88 -13.81 -11.41
C CYS A 12 5.14 -15.27 -11.01
N PRO A 13 4.68 -16.27 -11.78
CA PRO A 13 4.86 -17.69 -11.46
C PRO A 13 6.33 -18.15 -11.53
N THR A 14 7.18 -17.43 -12.25
CA THR A 14 8.59 -17.80 -12.45
C THR A 14 9.53 -17.20 -11.40
N TYR A 15 9.27 -15.95 -10.99
CA TYR A 15 10.19 -15.19 -10.13
C TYR A 15 9.59 -14.85 -8.76
N GLY A 16 8.30 -15.14 -8.54
CA GLY A 16 7.61 -14.82 -7.29
C GLY A 16 7.54 -13.31 -7.00
N MET A 17 7.74 -12.46 -8.00
CA MET A 17 7.70 -11.00 -7.84
C MET A 17 6.31 -10.45 -8.17
N LEU A 18 5.94 -9.36 -7.49
CA LEU A 18 4.71 -8.64 -7.76
C LEU A 18 4.68 -8.10 -9.20
N LEU A 19 3.62 -8.39 -9.94
CA LEU A 19 3.44 -7.89 -11.29
C LEU A 19 3.13 -6.39 -11.27
N LYS A 20 3.66 -5.65 -12.24
CA LYS A 20 3.42 -4.21 -12.40
C LYS A 20 2.18 -3.97 -13.25
N TYR A 21 1.37 -2.98 -12.86
CA TYR A 21 0.20 -2.56 -13.62
C TYR A 21 0.59 -1.56 -14.71
N GLU A 22 0.23 -1.85 -15.95
CA GLU A 22 0.32 -0.91 -17.06
C GLU A 22 -1.07 -0.34 -17.37
N LEU A 23 -1.18 0.99 -17.39
CA LEU A 23 -2.41 1.70 -17.72
C LEU A 23 -2.84 1.40 -19.16
N PRO A 24 -4.16 1.35 -19.42
CA PRO A 24 -4.66 1.21 -20.78
C PRO A 24 -4.26 2.45 -21.58
N ASN A 25 -3.63 2.22 -22.74
CA ASN A 25 -3.33 3.26 -23.73
C ASN A 25 -4.29 3.11 -24.91
N LEU A 26 -4.33 4.10 -25.82
CA LEU A 26 -5.32 4.18 -26.91
C LEU A 26 -5.59 2.87 -27.68
N HIS A 27 -4.60 1.97 -27.78
CA HIS A 27 -4.69 0.70 -28.50
C HIS A 27 -4.45 -0.54 -27.64
N LEU A 28 -4.15 -0.40 -26.34
CA LEU A 28 -3.75 -1.50 -25.48
C LEU A 28 -4.61 -1.53 -24.22
N PRO A 29 -5.25 -2.67 -23.88
CA PRO A 29 -5.93 -2.81 -22.62
C PRO A 29 -4.93 -2.78 -21.46
N ALA A 30 -5.43 -2.47 -20.27
CA ALA A 30 -4.64 -2.56 -19.05
C ALA A 30 -4.15 -4.00 -18.86
N ARG A 31 -2.91 -4.17 -18.40
CA ARG A 31 -2.30 -5.50 -18.18
C ARG A 31 -1.34 -5.50 -17.00
N PHE A 32 -1.11 -6.69 -16.45
CA PHE A 32 -0.04 -6.95 -15.50
C PHE A 32 1.18 -7.52 -16.24
N PHE A 33 2.37 -6.98 -16.00
CA PHE A 33 3.60 -7.50 -16.60
C PHE A 33 4.70 -7.68 -15.57
N CYS A 34 5.54 -8.69 -15.78
CA CYS A 34 6.73 -8.89 -14.97
C CYS A 34 7.88 -8.02 -15.50
N PRO A 35 8.59 -7.26 -14.65
CA PRO A 35 9.70 -6.43 -15.10
C PRO A 35 10.95 -7.23 -15.52
N THR A 36 11.07 -8.51 -15.12
CA THR A 36 12.27 -9.33 -15.36
C THR A 36 12.04 -10.48 -16.33
N CYS A 37 10.82 -10.68 -16.82
CA CYS A 37 10.52 -11.78 -17.74
C CYS A 37 9.33 -11.47 -18.65
N PRO A 38 9.16 -12.21 -19.77
CA PRO A 38 8.10 -11.93 -20.73
C PRO A 38 6.70 -12.37 -20.28
N TYR A 39 6.51 -12.67 -18.98
CA TYR A 39 5.22 -13.05 -18.44
C TYR A 39 4.26 -11.85 -18.37
N VAL A 40 3.05 -12.06 -18.87
CA VAL A 40 1.95 -11.09 -18.84
C VAL A 40 0.73 -11.75 -18.22
N GLY A 41 0.23 -11.18 -17.13
CA GLY A 41 -1.02 -11.59 -16.48
C GLY A 41 -2.23 -10.90 -17.11
N GLN A 42 -3.34 -11.62 -17.21
CA GLN A 42 -4.62 -11.06 -17.65
C GLN A 42 -5.34 -10.41 -16.48
N ILE A 43 -5.89 -9.21 -16.68
CA ILE A 43 -6.69 -8.54 -15.67
C ILE A 43 -8.12 -9.08 -15.73
N GLU A 44 -8.50 -9.92 -14.77
CA GLU A 44 -9.90 -10.28 -14.56
C GLU A 44 -10.67 -9.06 -14.04
N GLN A 45 -11.66 -8.60 -14.82
CA GLN A 45 -12.51 -7.49 -14.41
C GLN A 45 -13.56 -7.98 -13.41
N LYS A 46 -13.18 -8.07 -12.14
CA LYS A 46 -14.13 -8.27 -11.05
C LYS A 46 -14.76 -6.91 -10.69
N VAL A 47 -16.05 -6.79 -10.97
CA VAL A 47 -16.85 -5.63 -10.53
C VAL A 47 -17.36 -5.96 -9.14
N GLY A 48 -16.75 -5.37 -8.11
CA GLY A 48 -17.16 -5.53 -6.72
C GLY A 48 -17.34 -4.17 -6.07
N SER A 49 -18.26 -4.08 -5.12
CA SER A 49 -18.29 -2.96 -4.18
C SER A 49 -17.17 -3.17 -3.16
N LYS A 50 -16.21 -2.23 -3.08
CA LYS A 50 -15.39 -2.10 -1.88
C LYS A 50 -16.32 -1.54 -0.79
N GLU A 51 -16.84 -2.42 0.05
CA GLU A 51 -17.42 -2.01 1.32
C GLU A 51 -16.28 -1.40 2.16
N SER A 52 -16.49 -0.21 2.70
CA SER A 52 -15.61 0.36 3.70
C SER A 52 -15.83 -0.42 5.00
N ASN A 53 -15.19 -1.59 5.10
CA ASN A 53 -15.08 -2.24 6.39
C ASN A 53 -14.29 -1.31 7.31
N GLU A 54 -14.81 -1.09 8.52
CA GLU A 54 -14.05 -0.48 9.60
C GLU A 54 -12.79 -1.34 9.78
N ILE A 55 -11.63 -0.76 9.45
CA ILE A 55 -10.37 -1.50 9.46
C ILE A 55 -10.03 -1.73 10.93
N ASP A 56 -10.00 -3.00 11.34
CA ASP A 56 -9.59 -3.33 12.71
C ASP A 56 -8.20 -2.72 12.97
N PRO A 57 -8.03 -1.99 14.08
CA PRO A 57 -6.78 -1.32 14.36
C PRO A 57 -5.66 -2.35 14.50
N ILE A 58 -4.59 -2.16 13.73
CA ILE A 58 -3.39 -3.02 13.75
C ILE A 58 -2.68 -2.93 15.13
N ILE A 59 -2.86 -1.81 15.84
CA ILE A 59 -2.26 -1.53 17.14
C ILE A 59 -3.40 -1.27 18.12
N THR A 60 -3.44 -2.06 19.19
CA THR A 60 -4.40 -1.92 20.27
C THR A 60 -3.85 -1.00 21.37
N GLN A 61 -4.73 -0.53 22.26
CA GLN A 61 -4.32 0.31 23.40
C GLN A 61 -3.34 -0.41 24.34
N ASP A 62 -3.42 -1.75 24.41
CA ASP A 62 -2.48 -2.57 25.18
C ASP A 62 -1.08 -2.60 24.54
N ASP A 63 -1.01 -2.59 23.20
CA ASP A 63 0.28 -2.50 22.49
C ASP A 63 0.98 -1.16 22.77
N MET A 64 0.22 -0.08 22.94
CA MET A 64 0.76 1.23 23.35
C MET A 64 1.28 1.23 24.79
N LYS A 65 0.72 0.40 25.68
CA LYS A 65 1.17 0.30 27.07
C LYS A 65 2.50 -0.43 27.21
N ASN A 66 2.76 -1.38 26.31
CA ASN A 66 4.02 -2.15 26.24
C ASN A 66 5.08 -1.48 25.35
N ALA A 67 4.74 -0.35 24.70
CA ALA A 67 5.68 0.40 23.91
C ALA A 67 6.86 0.88 24.79
N PRO A 68 8.10 0.84 24.27
CA PRO A 68 9.26 1.35 24.99
C PRO A 68 9.05 2.82 25.33
N LYS A 69 8.98 3.16 26.62
CA LYS A 69 8.95 4.54 27.07
C LYS A 69 10.38 5.09 27.03
N ILE A 70 10.62 6.08 26.18
CA ILE A 70 11.90 6.78 26.13
C ILE A 70 11.89 7.81 27.27
N ASP A 71 12.25 7.37 28.48
CA ASP A 71 12.29 8.22 29.67
C ASP A 71 13.72 8.67 30.03
N GLN A 72 14.69 8.63 29.09
CA GLN A 72 16.09 8.87 29.47
C GLN A 72 17.01 9.60 28.48
N ALA A 73 16.48 10.38 27.52
CA ALA A 73 17.34 11.26 26.70
C ALA A 73 16.64 12.49 26.05
N LEU A 74 15.48 12.93 26.55
CA LEU A 74 14.78 14.12 26.03
C LEU A 74 14.83 15.34 26.96
N GLU A 75 15.80 15.40 27.88
CA GLU A 75 16.07 16.62 28.66
C GLU A 75 17.10 17.56 28.00
N GLU A 76 17.77 17.17 26.89
CA GLU A 76 18.81 18.02 26.28
C GLU A 76 18.46 18.67 24.92
N PHE A 77 17.30 18.38 24.31
CA PHE A 77 16.93 18.94 23.00
C PHE A 77 15.65 19.79 23.01
N GLY A 78 15.33 20.38 24.15
CA GLY A 78 14.28 21.38 24.27
C GLY A 78 14.84 22.76 24.57
N GLU A 79 15.43 23.44 23.58
CA GLU A 79 15.32 24.91 23.43
C GLU A 79 15.98 25.38 22.13
N ASN A 80 15.28 26.29 21.44
CA ASN A 80 15.67 27.05 20.23
C ASN A 80 15.39 26.39 18.87
N ILE A 81 14.20 26.61 18.31
CA ILE A 81 14.09 27.42 17.09
C ILE A 81 12.90 28.36 17.25
N GLU A 82 13.21 29.62 17.49
CA GLU A 82 12.31 30.77 17.49
C GLU A 82 11.59 30.92 16.15
N GLU A 83 10.39 31.50 16.22
CA GLU A 83 9.75 32.19 15.10
C GLU A 83 10.72 33.14 14.41
N ASN A 84 11.10 32.84 13.16
CA ASN A 84 11.27 33.80 12.06
C ASN A 84 11.86 33.08 10.84
N PHE A 85 11.04 32.87 9.81
CA PHE A 85 11.24 33.31 8.41
C PHE A 85 10.04 32.90 7.56
#